data_AF-A0AAN6QWE1-F1
#
_entry.id   AF-A0AAN6QWE1-F1
#
_cell.length_a   1.000
_cell.length_b   1.000
_cell.length_c   1.000
_cell.angle_alpha   90.00
_cell.angle_beta   90.00
_cell.angle_gamma   90.00
#
_symmetry.space_group_name_H-M   'P 1'
#
loop_
_entity.id
_entity.type
_entity.pdbx_description
1 polymer ?
#
loop_
_entity_poly.entity_id
_entity_poly.type
_entity_poly.pdbx_seq_one_letter_code
_entity_poly.pdbx_strand_id
1 'polypeptide(L)'
;MRDRRNTILSVSSLSTTGSTHSGRSSLSEKFGPSPPDSPTLPSPVTRDNRRRRRYSRLTLIKLLAGIATLFLLLRVFLCRPQTVIEPYDTGRSLDEGLAISGAQLDSPGSAVVRDDSGHSKWTVLIPENSTFPLNDIQYANICSEGEVLREKLVRNSRVGRLLNLTRRMGYYSRDWTYLDPSAFGVTGASPPVVLNGGLNKVCSTSLTFVLDANEASFGKSMLMLWLSYGLAKHEGRAFFIDDTQWAYGKYASYFATPPDQGCAPPPKHHIVPCPHQARHLLVTTGTAQWTFGTLFDREFAARDTGPGTKYKHVFDMVRRGYEDLFALIGVDAAYAQTRIAELHSEASAHANPVVAMHIRRGDLHPHEQQYSGDYLPLERYVAGARSLLRSLRSKRKSDITDDHYGSTLDIDHTQSSLLLASDDPDILTSSSLAHATSPLTVQPAQERIQLATKATLDRTSPVAPLREPGSAYVKHVDENSGWEGGFFSALFYSLGITQASTLKRLSQLPGSVGARSEQAMRMRELVGRAYLLDLAVLGESDGVVCAVSSAACRVLGVMMGWEAVRDGRWMNVDDGRPWCWDGSG
;
A
#
# COMPACT_ATOMS: atom_id res chain seq x y z
N MET A 1 -6.91 23.20 56.25
CA MET A 1 -6.57 21.96 55.51
C MET A 1 -7.86 21.19 55.23
N ARG A 2 -8.13 20.85 53.96
CA ARG A 2 -9.09 19.84 53.50
C ARG A 2 -8.85 19.57 52.00
N ASP A 3 -9.32 18.44 51.53
CA ASP A 3 -8.81 17.77 50.33
C ASP A 3 -9.16 18.44 48.99
N ARG A 4 -8.28 18.23 48.00
CA ARG A 4 -8.68 18.11 46.59
C ARG A 4 -8.09 16.84 46.01
N ARG A 5 -8.94 15.88 45.69
CA ARG A 5 -8.60 14.72 44.85
C ARG A 5 -8.69 15.15 43.39
N ASN A 6 -7.61 14.97 42.63
CA ASN A 6 -7.67 14.92 41.17
C ASN A 6 -7.33 13.48 40.74
N THR A 7 -8.30 12.76 40.19
CA THR A 7 -8.10 11.44 39.60
C THR A 7 -7.68 11.58 38.15
N ILE A 8 -6.46 11.13 37.83
CA ILE A 8 -6.05 10.85 36.45
C ILE A 8 -6.22 9.35 36.22
N LEU A 9 -6.89 8.97 35.13
CA LEU A 9 -7.13 7.58 34.75
C LEU A 9 -6.08 7.12 33.74
N SER A 10 -5.11 6.34 34.21
CA SER A 10 -4.14 5.64 33.37
C SER A 10 -4.57 4.19 33.19
N VAL A 11 -4.80 3.74 31.96
CA VAL A 11 -5.10 2.33 31.66
C VAL A 11 -3.79 1.57 31.43
N SER A 12 -3.24 1.01 32.51
CA SER A 12 -2.05 0.16 32.46
C SER A 12 -2.37 -1.22 31.92
N SER A 13 -1.52 -1.75 31.03
CA SER A 13 -1.62 -3.11 30.50
C SER A 13 -1.42 -4.18 31.59
N LEU A 14 -2.39 -5.07 31.77
CA LEU A 14 -2.29 -6.20 32.69
C LEU A 14 -1.46 -7.35 32.07
N SER A 15 -0.19 -7.42 32.44
CA SER A 15 0.68 -8.57 32.16
C SER A 15 0.49 -9.68 33.19
N THR A 16 -0.06 -10.83 32.80
CA THR A 16 -0.26 -11.96 33.72
C THR A 16 1.00 -12.81 33.85
N THR A 17 1.65 -12.78 35.01
CA THR A 17 2.73 -13.71 35.37
C THR A 17 2.18 -15.00 35.99
N GLY A 18 2.63 -16.15 35.50
CA GLY A 18 2.44 -17.45 36.14
C GLY A 18 3.77 -18.20 36.13
N SER A 19 4.24 -18.62 37.31
CA SER A 19 5.61 -19.14 37.49
C SER A 19 5.66 -20.40 38.34
N THR A 20 6.31 -21.45 37.83
CA THR A 20 6.80 -22.56 38.65
C THR A 20 8.08 -23.16 38.09
N HIS A 21 8.98 -23.49 39.01
CA HIS A 21 10.34 -24.05 38.88
C HIS A 21 10.45 -25.28 37.93
N SER A 22 11.64 -25.71 37.45
CA SER A 22 12.95 -25.70 38.12
C SER A 22 14.14 -25.99 37.18
N GLY A 23 15.38 -25.75 37.66
CA GLY A 23 16.55 -26.58 37.32
C GLY A 23 17.73 -25.95 36.55
N ARG A 24 18.80 -25.60 37.30
CA ARG A 24 20.27 -25.75 37.04
C ARG A 24 20.84 -25.61 35.59
N SER A 25 22.00 -25.00 35.34
CA SER A 25 22.97 -24.20 36.14
C SER A 25 24.17 -23.75 35.27
N SER A 26 24.79 -22.59 35.56
CA SER A 26 26.16 -22.12 35.16
C SER A 26 26.48 -22.01 33.63
N LEU A 27 27.04 -20.93 33.05
CA LEU A 27 28.17 -20.01 33.38
C LEU A 27 29.55 -20.71 33.38
N SER A 28 30.63 -20.22 32.76
CA SER A 28 30.81 -19.10 31.81
C SER A 28 32.04 -19.29 30.89
N GLU A 29 32.35 -18.26 30.10
CA GLU A 29 33.40 -18.09 29.06
C GLU A 29 34.82 -18.66 29.32
N LYS A 30 35.60 -18.91 28.25
CA LYS A 30 36.76 -18.05 27.86
C LYS A 30 37.44 -18.40 26.52
N PHE A 31 38.31 -17.49 26.08
CA PHE A 31 39.09 -17.50 24.82
C PHE A 31 40.28 -18.47 24.84
N GLY A 32 40.85 -18.79 23.68
CA GLY A 32 42.09 -19.60 23.53
C GLY A 32 43.19 -18.91 22.69
N PRO A 33 44.35 -19.58 22.47
CA PRO A 33 45.40 -19.16 21.52
C PRO A 33 45.65 -20.21 20.40
N SER A 34 46.70 -20.05 19.58
CA SER A 34 46.94 -20.83 18.34
C SER A 34 48.37 -21.47 18.21
N PRO A 35 48.90 -21.86 17.02
CA PRO A 35 49.69 -23.10 16.77
C PRO A 35 51.22 -22.93 16.98
N PRO A 36 52.17 -23.89 16.67
CA PRO A 36 52.14 -25.10 15.81
C PRO A 36 52.78 -26.37 16.48
N ASP A 37 53.41 -27.40 15.88
CA ASP A 37 53.91 -27.67 14.50
C ASP A 37 54.21 -29.18 14.17
N SER A 38 54.44 -29.46 12.87
CA SER A 38 55.42 -30.33 12.16
C SER A 38 56.10 -31.60 12.77
N PRO A 39 56.64 -32.56 11.96
CA PRO A 39 56.38 -32.88 10.52
C PRO A 39 56.43 -34.42 10.13
N THR A 40 56.47 -34.70 8.81
CA THR A 40 57.05 -35.86 8.07
C THR A 40 56.34 -37.24 7.87
N LEU A 41 56.06 -37.54 6.58
CA LEU A 41 56.23 -38.82 5.82
C LEU A 41 55.39 -40.09 6.16
N PRO A 42 55.23 -41.05 5.23
CA PRO A 42 54.84 -40.92 3.80
C PRO A 42 53.64 -41.84 3.42
N SER A 43 53.16 -41.78 2.17
CA SER A 43 51.98 -42.53 1.71
C SER A 43 52.25 -43.94 1.15
N PRO A 44 51.53 -45.00 1.58
CA PRO A 44 51.57 -46.31 0.93
C PRO A 44 50.54 -46.43 -0.22
N VAL A 45 51.01 -46.79 -1.42
CA VAL A 45 50.14 -47.11 -2.55
C VAL A 45 49.45 -48.46 -2.33
N THR A 46 48.11 -48.50 -2.43
CA THR A 46 47.37 -49.77 -2.60
C THR A 46 46.39 -49.69 -3.77
N ARG A 47 46.28 -50.82 -4.47
CA ARG A 47 45.79 -50.94 -5.86
C ARG A 47 44.30 -50.63 -6.04
N ASP A 48 44.01 -50.04 -7.20
CA ASP A 48 42.69 -49.98 -7.82
C ASP A 48 41.99 -51.37 -7.83
N ASN A 49 40.69 -51.36 -7.57
CA ASN A 49 39.82 -52.53 -7.62
C ASN A 49 38.33 -52.12 -7.74
N ARG A 50 37.94 -51.56 -8.89
CA ARG A 50 36.53 -51.31 -9.27
C ARG A 50 35.66 -52.58 -9.22
N ARG A 51 35.13 -52.94 -8.03
CA ARG A 51 34.10 -53.99 -7.87
C ARG A 51 32.78 -53.54 -8.48
N ARG A 52 32.61 -53.83 -9.77
CA ARG A 52 31.38 -53.62 -10.56
C ARG A 52 30.20 -54.39 -9.93
N ARG A 53 29.41 -53.72 -9.07
CA ARG A 53 28.21 -54.30 -8.42
C ARG A 53 27.23 -54.81 -9.50
N ARG A 54 27.20 -56.13 -9.70
CA ARG A 54 26.13 -56.79 -10.47
C ARG A 54 24.85 -56.71 -9.65
N TYR A 55 23.93 -55.82 -10.01
CA TYR A 55 22.56 -55.86 -9.49
C TYR A 55 21.94 -57.19 -9.91
N SER A 56 21.62 -58.04 -8.94
CA SER A 56 20.92 -59.30 -9.22
C SER A 56 19.53 -59.01 -9.78
N ARG A 57 19.08 -59.78 -10.78
CA ARG A 57 17.72 -59.61 -11.36
C ARG A 57 16.62 -59.68 -10.28
N LEU A 58 16.87 -60.40 -9.18
CA LEU A 58 16.01 -60.47 -8.00
C LEU A 58 15.77 -59.12 -7.30
N THR A 59 16.72 -58.18 -7.29
CA THR A 59 16.49 -56.86 -6.65
C THR A 59 15.60 -55.97 -7.52
N LEU A 60 15.75 -56.03 -8.84
CA LEU A 60 14.85 -55.36 -9.78
C LEU A 60 13.43 -55.95 -9.69
N ILE A 61 13.30 -57.27 -9.64
CA ILE A 61 12.00 -57.95 -9.49
C ILE A 61 11.32 -57.57 -8.16
N LYS A 62 12.05 -57.54 -7.04
CA LYS A 62 11.51 -57.10 -5.74
C LYS A 62 11.05 -55.64 -5.77
N LEU A 63 11.79 -54.76 -6.45
CA LEU A 63 11.43 -53.35 -6.59
C LEU A 63 10.19 -53.14 -7.46
N LEU A 64 10.10 -53.85 -8.60
CA LEU A 64 8.92 -53.84 -9.47
C LEU A 64 7.69 -54.44 -8.76
N ALA A 65 7.85 -55.51 -8.00
CA ALA A 65 6.77 -56.10 -7.19
C ALA A 65 6.28 -55.12 -6.11
N GLY A 66 7.18 -54.38 -5.45
CA GLY A 66 6.82 -53.34 -4.49
C GLY A 66 6.09 -52.14 -5.11
N ILE A 67 6.48 -51.74 -6.32
CA ILE A 67 5.76 -50.71 -7.09
C ILE A 67 4.37 -51.23 -7.49
N ALA A 68 4.27 -52.47 -7.95
CA ALA A 68 3.00 -53.09 -8.34
C ALA A 68 2.03 -53.21 -7.16
N THR A 69 2.48 -53.67 -5.98
CA THR A 69 1.63 -53.73 -4.78
C THR A 69 1.25 -52.34 -4.27
N LEU A 70 2.13 -51.34 -4.36
CA LEU A 70 1.80 -49.95 -4.05
C LEU A 70 0.69 -49.40 -4.96
N PHE A 71 0.77 -49.64 -6.28
CA PHE A 71 -0.29 -49.29 -7.24
C PHE A 71 -1.61 -50.03 -6.98
N LEU A 72 -1.54 -51.30 -6.57
CA LEU A 72 -2.72 -52.11 -6.23
C LEU A 72 -3.40 -51.58 -4.95
N LEU A 73 -2.64 -51.28 -3.91
CA LEU A 73 -3.13 -50.65 -2.69
C LEU A 73 -3.71 -49.25 -2.96
N LEU A 74 -3.07 -48.45 -3.81
CA LEU A 74 -3.57 -47.14 -4.24
C LEU A 74 -4.91 -47.27 -4.98
N ARG A 75 -5.05 -48.23 -5.90
CA ARG A 75 -6.35 -48.52 -6.54
C ARG A 75 -7.40 -48.97 -5.54
N VAL A 76 -7.07 -49.83 -4.57
CA VAL A 76 -8.03 -50.26 -3.53
C VAL A 76 -8.47 -49.09 -2.65
N PHE A 77 -7.58 -48.14 -2.35
CA PHE A 77 -7.94 -46.90 -1.63
C PHE A 77 -8.82 -45.95 -2.43
N LEU A 78 -8.57 -45.83 -3.74
CA LEU A 78 -9.31 -44.94 -4.64
C LEU A 78 -10.68 -45.51 -5.06
N CYS A 79 -10.78 -46.84 -5.21
CA CYS A 79 -11.95 -47.52 -5.78
C CYS A 79 -12.85 -48.23 -4.76
N ARG A 80 -12.67 -48.05 -3.44
CA ARG A 80 -13.64 -48.51 -2.44
C ARG A 80 -14.94 -47.69 -2.56
N PRO A 81 -16.09 -48.30 -2.91
CA PRO A 81 -17.38 -47.61 -2.86
C PRO A 81 -17.72 -47.27 -1.40
N GLN A 82 -18.45 -46.17 -1.19
CA GLN A 82 -18.94 -45.83 0.14
C GLN A 82 -20.14 -46.70 0.49
N THR A 83 -19.99 -47.53 1.52
CA THR A 83 -21.13 -47.84 2.39
C THR A 83 -21.50 -46.55 3.09
N VAL A 84 -22.61 -45.93 2.68
CA VAL A 84 -23.16 -44.77 3.39
C VAL A 84 -23.65 -45.26 4.75
N ILE A 85 -22.99 -44.79 5.81
CA ILE A 85 -23.48 -44.89 7.18
C ILE A 85 -23.88 -43.47 7.54
N GLU A 86 -25.18 -43.23 7.72
CA GLU A 86 -25.67 -41.98 8.29
C GLU A 86 -25.27 -41.93 9.78
N PRO A 87 -24.53 -40.90 10.22
CA PRO A 87 -24.34 -40.64 11.64
C PRO A 87 -25.54 -39.85 12.16
N TYR A 88 -26.50 -40.55 12.76
CA TYR A 88 -27.55 -39.91 13.56
C TYR A 88 -26.91 -39.38 14.86
N ASP A 89 -26.70 -38.06 14.97
CA ASP A 89 -26.52 -37.41 16.26
C ASP A 89 -27.06 -35.97 16.24
N THR A 90 -27.45 -35.48 17.42
CA THR A 90 -28.25 -34.28 17.64
C THR A 90 -27.45 -33.15 18.28
N GLY A 91 -27.55 -31.92 17.77
CA GLY A 91 -27.04 -30.75 18.51
C GLY A 91 -26.89 -29.45 17.75
N ARG A 92 -27.87 -28.53 17.92
CA ARG A 92 -27.83 -27.09 17.58
C ARG A 92 -27.42 -26.71 16.14
N SER A 93 -28.44 -26.34 15.37
CA SER A 93 -28.34 -25.57 14.14
C SER A 93 -27.73 -24.18 14.33
N LEU A 94 -26.86 -23.78 13.41
CA LEU A 94 -26.51 -22.38 13.11
C LEU A 94 -26.17 -22.33 11.60
N ASP A 95 -27.22 -22.05 10.82
CA ASP A 95 -27.37 -22.01 9.36
C ASP A 95 -26.67 -23.09 8.51
N GLU A 96 -27.51 -23.86 7.79
CA GLU A 96 -27.07 -24.62 6.63
C GLU A 96 -26.51 -23.68 5.56
N GLY A 97 -25.30 -23.98 5.08
CA GLY A 97 -24.73 -23.28 3.92
C GLY A 97 -25.56 -23.59 2.68
N LEU A 98 -26.51 -22.70 2.36
CA LEU A 98 -27.40 -22.74 1.21
C LEU A 98 -26.64 -23.16 -0.06
N ALA A 99 -26.86 -24.41 -0.49
CA ALA A 99 -26.30 -24.97 -1.71
C ALA A 99 -27.17 -24.53 -2.91
N ILE A 100 -27.10 -23.23 -3.22
CA ILE A 100 -28.07 -22.56 -4.08
C ILE A 100 -28.04 -23.14 -5.50
N SER A 101 -29.13 -23.81 -5.86
CA SER A 101 -29.46 -24.15 -7.25
C SER A 101 -30.47 -23.12 -7.76
N GLY A 102 -29.98 -22.03 -8.36
CA GLY A 102 -30.81 -21.10 -9.15
C GLY A 102 -31.62 -20.04 -8.41
N ALA A 103 -31.33 -19.74 -7.14
CA ALA A 103 -31.87 -18.54 -6.48
C ALA A 103 -30.88 -17.37 -6.56
N GLN A 104 -31.40 -16.16 -6.75
CA GLN A 104 -30.61 -14.93 -6.58
C GLN A 104 -30.29 -14.78 -5.08
N LEU A 105 -29.07 -14.37 -4.73
CA LEU A 105 -28.76 -13.92 -3.36
C LEU A 105 -29.20 -12.45 -3.26
N ASP A 106 -30.04 -12.08 -2.27
CA ASP A 106 -30.56 -10.71 -2.17
C ASP A 106 -29.51 -9.66 -1.78
N SER A 107 -28.35 -10.11 -1.26
CA SER A 107 -27.21 -9.26 -0.87
C SER A 107 -25.91 -9.75 -1.52
N PRO A 108 -24.94 -8.86 -1.79
CA PRO A 108 -23.58 -9.27 -2.15
C PRO A 108 -22.96 -10.19 -1.09
N GLY A 109 -22.29 -11.27 -1.50
CA GLY A 109 -21.72 -12.26 -0.58
C GLY A 109 -20.93 -13.37 -1.27
N SER A 110 -20.23 -14.20 -0.49
CA SER A 110 -19.59 -15.42 -1.01
C SER A 110 -20.48 -16.66 -0.80
N ALA A 111 -20.69 -17.45 -1.87
CA ALA A 111 -21.65 -18.55 -1.89
C ALA A 111 -21.06 -19.86 -2.44
N VAL A 112 -21.73 -20.99 -2.19
CA VAL A 112 -21.37 -22.31 -2.75
C VAL A 112 -22.40 -22.73 -3.80
N VAL A 113 -21.94 -22.99 -5.02
CA VAL A 113 -22.74 -23.40 -6.18
C VAL A 113 -22.16 -24.70 -6.75
N ARG A 114 -22.96 -25.46 -7.51
CA ARG A 114 -22.45 -26.63 -8.26
C ARG A 114 -22.11 -26.22 -9.69
N ASP A 115 -20.99 -26.71 -10.22
CA ASP A 115 -20.67 -26.57 -11.64
C ASP A 115 -21.45 -27.58 -12.51
N ASP A 116 -21.31 -27.48 -13.83
CA ASP A 116 -21.95 -28.36 -14.82
C ASP A 116 -21.58 -29.84 -14.66
N SER A 117 -20.51 -30.15 -13.92
CA SER A 117 -20.07 -31.51 -13.57
C SER A 117 -20.60 -31.98 -12.21
N GLY A 118 -21.42 -31.17 -11.54
CA GLY A 118 -21.99 -31.44 -10.22
C GLY A 118 -21.04 -31.21 -9.04
N HIS A 119 -19.85 -30.64 -9.27
CA HIS A 119 -18.88 -30.38 -8.21
C HIS A 119 -19.19 -29.07 -7.48
N SER A 120 -19.24 -29.12 -6.15
CA SER A 120 -19.38 -27.91 -5.32
C SER A 120 -18.14 -27.02 -5.44
N LYS A 121 -18.34 -25.78 -5.88
CA LYS A 121 -17.36 -24.71 -5.94
C LYS A 121 -17.86 -23.48 -5.18
N TRP A 122 -16.97 -22.63 -4.72
CA TRP A 122 -17.32 -21.33 -4.16
C TRP A 122 -17.23 -20.24 -5.24
N THR A 123 -18.02 -19.19 -5.06
CA THR A 123 -18.00 -18.01 -5.93
C THR A 123 -18.33 -16.75 -5.12
N VAL A 124 -18.25 -15.60 -5.77
CA VAL A 124 -18.75 -14.32 -5.28
C VAL A 124 -20.01 -13.99 -6.08
N LEU A 125 -21.11 -13.68 -5.39
CA LEU A 125 -22.34 -13.21 -6.01
C LEU A 125 -22.54 -11.73 -5.67
N ILE A 126 -22.73 -10.90 -6.70
CA ILE A 126 -23.06 -9.47 -6.58
C ILE A 126 -24.34 -9.25 -7.39
N PRO A 127 -25.48 -8.90 -6.77
CA PRO A 127 -26.75 -8.69 -7.47
C PRO A 127 -26.70 -7.52 -8.46
N GLU A 128 -27.42 -7.64 -9.59
CA GLU A 128 -27.42 -6.57 -10.63
C GLU A 128 -27.96 -5.22 -10.13
N ASN A 129 -28.80 -5.25 -9.10
CA ASN A 129 -29.40 -4.08 -8.45
C ASN A 129 -28.54 -3.53 -7.29
N SER A 130 -27.36 -4.10 -7.00
CA SER A 130 -26.50 -3.59 -5.94
C SER A 130 -25.88 -2.24 -6.33
N THR A 131 -25.53 -1.42 -5.34
CA THR A 131 -24.65 -0.27 -5.57
C THR A 131 -23.29 -0.76 -6.09
N PHE A 132 -22.63 0.06 -6.89
CA PHE A 132 -21.24 -0.17 -7.31
C PHE A 132 -20.51 1.18 -7.35
N PRO A 133 -19.34 1.29 -6.68
CA PRO A 133 -18.71 0.25 -5.86
C PRO A 133 -19.54 -0.08 -4.60
N LEU A 134 -19.32 -1.28 -4.05
CA LEU A 134 -19.75 -1.61 -2.69
C LEU A 134 -18.85 -0.89 -1.68
N ASN A 135 -19.24 -0.87 -0.41
CA ASN A 135 -18.36 -0.36 0.63
C ASN A 135 -17.16 -1.32 0.85
N ASP A 136 -15.98 -0.76 1.11
CA ASP A 136 -14.73 -1.53 1.34
C ASP A 136 -14.85 -2.64 2.38
N ILE A 137 -15.65 -2.43 3.45
CA ILE A 137 -15.90 -3.45 4.48
C ILE A 137 -16.71 -4.63 3.90
N GLN A 138 -17.64 -4.37 2.97
CA GLN A 138 -18.40 -5.43 2.29
C GLN A 138 -17.49 -6.25 1.37
N TYR A 139 -16.61 -5.60 0.59
CA TYR A 139 -15.64 -6.31 -0.24
C TYR A 139 -14.64 -7.13 0.61
N ALA A 140 -14.19 -6.61 1.75
CA ALA A 140 -13.32 -7.34 2.68
C ALA A 140 -14.02 -8.55 3.34
N ASN A 141 -15.30 -8.41 3.69
CA ASN A 141 -16.12 -9.51 4.21
C ASN A 141 -16.29 -10.62 3.17
N ILE A 142 -16.66 -10.27 1.93
CA ILE A 142 -16.78 -11.21 0.80
C ILE A 142 -15.52 -12.08 0.65
N CYS A 143 -14.32 -11.48 0.73
CA CYS A 143 -13.07 -12.24 0.61
C CYS A 143 -12.75 -13.10 1.84
N SER A 144 -13.08 -12.61 3.03
CA SER A 144 -12.94 -13.38 4.28
C SER A 144 -13.86 -14.60 4.30
N GLU A 145 -15.10 -14.45 3.87
CA GLU A 145 -16.07 -15.53 3.65
C GLU A 145 -15.58 -16.51 2.58
N GLY A 146 -15.11 -15.99 1.44
CA GLY A 146 -14.58 -16.79 0.33
C GLY A 146 -13.41 -17.68 0.75
N GLU A 147 -12.49 -17.19 1.59
CA GLU A 147 -11.42 -18.01 2.16
C GLU A 147 -11.93 -19.11 3.09
N VAL A 148 -12.94 -18.83 3.92
CA VAL A 148 -13.56 -19.83 4.79
C VAL A 148 -14.30 -20.91 3.97
N LEU A 149 -14.99 -20.53 2.89
CA LEU A 149 -15.63 -21.48 1.97
C LEU A 149 -14.60 -22.34 1.22
N ARG A 150 -13.54 -21.71 0.70
CA ARG A 150 -12.39 -22.38 0.08
C ARG A 150 -11.79 -23.42 1.02
N GLU A 151 -11.52 -23.06 2.28
CA GLU A 151 -10.90 -23.98 3.24
C GLU A 151 -11.83 -25.18 3.54
N LYS A 152 -13.14 -24.93 3.73
CA LYS A 152 -14.15 -25.99 3.88
C LYS A 152 -14.18 -26.95 2.69
N LEU A 153 -14.20 -26.44 1.45
CA LEU A 153 -14.24 -27.25 0.23
C LEU A 153 -12.94 -28.08 0.03
N VAL A 154 -11.77 -27.45 0.24
CA VAL A 154 -10.47 -28.13 0.14
C VAL A 154 -10.31 -29.21 1.22
N ARG A 155 -10.77 -28.95 2.45
CA ARG A 155 -10.75 -29.89 3.59
C ARG A 155 -11.67 -31.09 3.34
N ASN A 156 -12.86 -30.87 2.77
CA ASN A 156 -13.80 -31.94 2.48
C ASN A 156 -13.35 -32.82 1.31
N SER A 157 -12.74 -32.24 0.27
CA SER A 157 -12.18 -32.99 -0.86
C SER A 157 -11.06 -33.97 -0.45
N ARG A 158 -11.09 -35.19 -1.01
CA ARG A 158 -9.96 -36.14 -0.91
C ARG A 158 -8.76 -35.65 -1.71
N VAL A 159 -8.99 -35.03 -2.87
CA VAL A 159 -7.95 -34.45 -3.73
C VAL A 159 -7.37 -33.19 -3.11
N GLY A 160 -8.22 -32.34 -2.52
CA GLY A 160 -7.80 -31.11 -1.83
C GLY A 160 -6.80 -31.37 -0.70
N ARG A 161 -7.09 -32.35 0.16
CA ARG A 161 -6.17 -32.79 1.23
C ARG A 161 -4.81 -33.28 0.70
N LEU A 162 -4.77 -33.96 -0.44
CA LEU A 162 -3.51 -34.45 -1.04
C LEU A 162 -2.69 -33.30 -1.67
N LEU A 163 -3.37 -32.35 -2.32
CA LEU A 163 -2.73 -31.17 -2.93
C LEU A 163 -2.24 -30.15 -1.89
N ASN A 164 -2.97 -29.93 -0.79
CA ASN A 164 -2.55 -29.00 0.26
C ASN A 164 -1.27 -29.42 0.99
N LEU A 165 -0.98 -30.73 1.10
CA LEU A 165 0.28 -31.20 1.68
C LEU A 165 1.52 -30.90 0.82
N THR A 166 1.34 -30.58 -0.47
CA THR A 166 2.44 -30.49 -1.45
C THR A 166 2.58 -29.11 -2.10
N ARG A 167 1.52 -28.29 -2.15
CA ARG A 167 1.58 -26.91 -2.66
C ARG A 167 1.79 -25.89 -1.54
N ARG A 168 2.99 -25.29 -1.51
CA ARG A 168 3.09 -23.87 -1.08
C ARG A 168 2.34 -23.04 -2.11
N MET A 169 1.28 -22.35 -1.71
CA MET A 169 0.59 -21.38 -2.58
C MET A 169 1.54 -20.20 -2.87
N GLY A 170 2.00 -20.09 -4.12
CA GLY A 170 2.56 -18.86 -4.69
C GLY A 170 1.45 -17.94 -5.21
N TYR A 171 1.80 -16.74 -5.68
CA TYR A 171 0.81 -15.71 -6.02
C TYR A 171 -0.15 -16.15 -7.14
N TYR A 172 0.40 -16.71 -8.22
CA TYR A 172 -0.35 -17.23 -9.36
C TYR A 172 -0.99 -18.63 -9.16
N SER A 173 -1.19 -19.07 -7.91
CA SER A 173 -1.82 -20.38 -7.63
C SER A 173 -3.30 -20.38 -7.96
N ARG A 174 -3.68 -21.04 -9.06
CA ARG A 174 -5.10 -21.24 -9.37
C ARG A 174 -5.82 -22.08 -8.30
N ASP A 175 -6.92 -21.54 -7.80
CA ASP A 175 -7.85 -22.24 -6.92
C ASP A 175 -8.85 -23.04 -7.77
N TRP A 176 -8.80 -24.35 -7.63
CA TRP A 176 -9.67 -25.30 -8.32
C TRP A 176 -11.06 -25.43 -7.67
N THR A 177 -11.25 -24.89 -6.46
CA THR A 177 -12.55 -24.82 -5.79
C THR A 177 -13.36 -23.57 -6.13
N TYR A 178 -12.79 -22.61 -6.87
CA TYR A 178 -13.49 -21.38 -7.27
C TYR A 178 -14.19 -21.52 -8.63
N LEU A 179 -15.30 -20.81 -8.80
CA LEU A 179 -16.00 -20.60 -10.07
C LEU A 179 -16.19 -19.09 -10.30
N ASP A 180 -15.79 -18.60 -11.47
CA ASP A 180 -15.86 -17.18 -11.82
C ASP A 180 -17.30 -16.75 -12.12
N PRO A 181 -17.77 -15.56 -11.66
CA PRO A 181 -19.12 -15.06 -11.90
C PRO A 181 -19.55 -15.12 -13.37
N SER A 182 -18.63 -14.83 -14.31
CA SER A 182 -18.93 -14.82 -15.74
C SER A 182 -19.09 -16.21 -16.38
N ALA A 183 -18.99 -17.29 -15.59
CA ALA A 183 -19.34 -18.64 -16.00
C ALA A 183 -20.82 -18.98 -15.71
N PHE A 184 -21.51 -18.24 -14.84
CA PHE A 184 -22.95 -18.40 -14.67
C PHE A 184 -23.68 -17.67 -15.79
N GLY A 185 -24.21 -18.42 -16.76
CA GLY A 185 -24.88 -17.85 -17.93
C GLY A 185 -24.19 -18.10 -19.28
N VAL A 186 -23.40 -19.18 -19.43
CA VAL A 186 -22.88 -19.63 -20.75
C VAL A 186 -24.00 -20.27 -21.61
N THR A 187 -25.13 -19.58 -21.71
CA THR A 187 -26.27 -19.83 -22.61
C THR A 187 -26.69 -18.56 -23.36
N GLY A 188 -25.83 -17.54 -23.39
CA GLY A 188 -25.99 -16.35 -24.21
C GLY A 188 -24.65 -15.65 -24.46
N ALA A 189 -24.40 -15.23 -25.70
CA ALA A 189 -23.29 -14.30 -25.97
C ALA A 189 -23.63 -12.95 -25.34
N SER A 190 -22.73 -12.38 -24.54
CA SER A 190 -22.92 -11.05 -23.94
C SER A 190 -23.24 -10.04 -25.05
N PRO A 191 -24.37 -9.30 -24.97
CA PRO A 191 -24.74 -8.38 -26.03
C PRO A 191 -23.67 -7.29 -26.18
N PRO A 192 -23.33 -6.88 -27.42
CA PRO A 192 -22.31 -5.86 -27.62
C PRO A 192 -22.79 -4.53 -27.04
N VAL A 193 -22.03 -3.97 -26.09
CA VAL A 193 -22.33 -2.68 -25.47
C VAL A 193 -22.02 -1.58 -26.49
N VAL A 194 -23.06 -1.03 -27.12
CA VAL A 194 -22.92 0.03 -28.13
C VAL A 194 -22.67 1.37 -27.45
N LEU A 195 -21.38 1.66 -27.21
CA LEU A 195 -20.90 3.00 -26.86
C LEU A 195 -20.36 3.68 -28.12
N ASN A 196 -21.06 4.71 -28.59
CA ASN A 196 -20.64 5.69 -29.60
C ASN A 196 -19.82 5.14 -30.78
N GLY A 197 -20.47 4.39 -31.68
CA GLY A 197 -19.96 4.16 -33.04
C GLY A 197 -19.13 2.89 -33.26
N GLY A 198 -18.81 2.11 -32.21
CA GLY A 198 -18.11 0.83 -32.33
C GLY A 198 -18.76 -0.29 -31.51
N LEU A 199 -18.80 -1.52 -32.04
CA LEU A 199 -19.15 -2.72 -31.27
C LEU A 199 -17.92 -3.19 -30.46
N ASN A 200 -17.49 -2.37 -29.50
CA ASN A 200 -16.39 -2.73 -28.61
C ASN A 200 -16.83 -3.88 -27.69
N LYS A 201 -16.22 -5.04 -27.88
CA LYS A 201 -16.47 -6.21 -27.03
C LYS A 201 -16.05 -5.92 -25.59
N VAL A 202 -16.75 -6.52 -24.63
CA VAL A 202 -16.30 -6.54 -23.23
C VAL A 202 -14.91 -7.18 -23.16
N CYS A 203 -14.02 -6.60 -22.35
CA CYS A 203 -12.66 -7.11 -22.17
C CYS A 203 -12.64 -8.60 -21.76
N SER A 204 -11.64 -9.36 -22.21
CA SER A 204 -11.50 -10.78 -21.83
C SER A 204 -11.18 -10.97 -20.35
N THR A 205 -10.35 -10.07 -19.81
CA THR A 205 -9.94 -9.93 -18.43
C THR A 205 -9.72 -8.44 -18.12
N SER A 206 -9.93 -8.03 -16.86
CA SER A 206 -9.63 -6.68 -16.41
C SER A 206 -9.22 -6.63 -14.93
N LEU A 207 -8.72 -5.47 -14.53
CA LEU A 207 -8.54 -5.03 -13.15
C LEU A 207 -9.17 -3.64 -13.02
N THR A 208 -10.07 -3.46 -12.07
CA THR A 208 -10.70 -2.17 -11.74
C THR A 208 -10.17 -1.69 -10.40
N PHE A 209 -9.54 -0.53 -10.36
CA PHE A 209 -9.16 0.12 -9.11
C PHE A 209 -10.25 1.08 -8.66
N VAL A 210 -10.70 0.95 -7.42
CA VAL A 210 -11.66 1.87 -6.78
C VAL A 210 -10.88 2.88 -5.95
N LEU A 211 -11.11 4.17 -6.20
CA LEU A 211 -10.66 5.25 -5.35
C LEU A 211 -11.71 5.44 -4.23
N ASP A 212 -11.40 4.97 -3.03
CA ASP A 212 -12.37 4.84 -1.94
C ASP A 212 -12.72 6.17 -1.23
N ALA A 213 -13.85 6.16 -0.51
CA ALA A 213 -14.33 7.22 0.37
C ALA A 213 -13.65 7.28 1.74
N ASN A 214 -13.06 6.18 2.21
CA ASN A 214 -12.51 6.03 3.56
C ASN A 214 -10.98 6.21 3.61
N GLU A 215 -10.27 6.18 2.48
CA GLU A 215 -8.84 6.51 2.42
C GLU A 215 -8.60 8.03 2.38
N ALA A 216 -8.00 8.56 3.45
CA ALA A 216 -7.71 9.98 3.60
C ALA A 216 -6.39 10.40 2.96
N SER A 217 -5.44 9.50 2.78
CA SER A 217 -4.12 9.78 2.21
C SER A 217 -4.16 9.71 0.69
N PHE A 218 -4.09 10.89 0.06
CA PHE A 218 -3.95 11.03 -1.39
C PHE A 218 -2.72 10.25 -1.89
N GLY A 219 -1.59 10.31 -1.17
CA GLY A 219 -0.37 9.58 -1.51
C GLY A 219 -0.54 8.06 -1.53
N LYS A 220 -1.27 7.48 -0.56
CA LYS A 220 -1.56 6.03 -0.55
C LYS A 220 -2.49 5.66 -1.70
N SER A 221 -3.54 6.47 -1.92
CA SER A 221 -4.45 6.32 -3.07
C SER A 221 -3.70 6.27 -4.40
N MET A 222 -2.72 7.16 -4.62
CA MET A 222 -1.89 7.18 -5.83
C MET A 222 -0.94 5.98 -5.92
N LEU A 223 -0.22 5.64 -4.83
CA LEU A 223 0.70 4.49 -4.83
C LEU A 223 -0.04 3.16 -5.12
N MET A 224 -1.23 2.97 -4.56
CA MET A 224 -2.09 1.82 -4.91
C MET A 224 -2.61 1.87 -6.33
N LEU A 225 -3.15 3.02 -6.79
CA LEU A 225 -3.64 3.20 -8.16
C LEU A 225 -2.57 2.82 -9.19
N TRP A 226 -1.35 3.34 -9.00
CA TRP A 226 -0.22 3.08 -9.87
C TRP A 226 0.26 1.62 -9.78
N LEU A 227 0.27 1.01 -8.59
CA LEU A 227 0.61 -0.40 -8.44
C LEU A 227 -0.43 -1.31 -9.13
N SER A 228 -1.72 -1.04 -8.94
CA SER A 228 -2.82 -1.74 -9.60
C SER A 228 -2.75 -1.63 -11.12
N TYR A 229 -2.39 -0.46 -11.64
CA TYR A 229 -2.15 -0.27 -13.07
C TYR A 229 -0.93 -1.07 -13.56
N GLY A 230 0.21 -0.95 -12.87
CA GLY A 230 1.45 -1.67 -13.21
C GLY A 230 1.25 -3.19 -13.21
N LEU A 231 0.54 -3.71 -12.22
CA LEU A 231 0.14 -5.12 -12.13
C LEU A 231 -0.83 -5.52 -13.25
N ALA A 232 -1.83 -4.69 -13.57
CA ALA A 232 -2.74 -4.95 -14.69
C ALA A 232 -2.00 -5.04 -16.03
N LYS A 233 -1.05 -4.13 -16.29
CA LYS A 233 -0.21 -4.17 -17.50
C LYS A 233 0.82 -5.30 -17.48
N HIS A 234 1.30 -5.74 -16.31
CA HIS A 234 2.12 -6.95 -16.16
C HIS A 234 1.33 -8.23 -16.49
N GLU A 235 0.05 -8.30 -16.09
CA GLU A 235 -0.83 -9.45 -16.33
C GLU A 235 -1.59 -9.43 -17.66
N GLY A 236 -1.41 -8.40 -18.49
CA GLY A 236 -2.15 -8.23 -19.75
C GLY A 236 -3.66 -8.00 -19.57
N ARG A 237 -4.06 -7.44 -18.42
CA ARG A 237 -5.45 -7.06 -18.12
C ARG A 237 -5.76 -5.66 -18.66
N ALA A 238 -7.00 -5.44 -19.10
CA ALA A 238 -7.53 -4.08 -19.25
C ALA A 238 -7.65 -3.41 -17.87
N PHE A 239 -7.32 -2.12 -17.77
CA PHE A 239 -7.37 -1.37 -16.53
C PHE A 239 -8.46 -0.30 -16.53
N PHE A 240 -9.20 -0.19 -15.42
CA PHE A 240 -10.25 0.82 -15.22
C PHE A 240 -10.12 1.47 -13.83
N ILE A 241 -10.57 2.72 -13.72
CA ILE A 241 -10.67 3.47 -12.46
C ILE A 241 -12.16 3.72 -12.19
N ASP A 242 -12.62 3.45 -10.97
CA ASP A 242 -13.88 3.99 -10.44
C ASP A 242 -13.55 5.08 -9.41
N ASP A 243 -13.97 6.31 -9.69
CA ASP A 243 -13.78 7.48 -8.82
C ASP A 243 -15.10 7.93 -8.14
N THR A 244 -16.19 7.17 -8.28
CA THR A 244 -17.54 7.63 -7.95
C THR A 244 -17.75 7.90 -6.45
N GLN A 245 -16.94 7.27 -5.59
CA GLN A 245 -16.97 7.47 -4.15
C GLN A 245 -15.73 8.16 -3.58
N TRP A 246 -14.74 8.53 -4.40
CA TRP A 246 -13.43 8.97 -3.88
C TRP A 246 -13.54 10.12 -2.88
N ALA A 247 -12.74 10.05 -1.82
CA ALA A 247 -12.75 11.05 -0.75
C ALA A 247 -12.44 12.48 -1.24
N TYR A 248 -11.70 12.61 -2.35
CA TYR A 248 -11.11 13.85 -2.86
C TYR A 248 -11.84 14.51 -4.05
N GLY A 249 -12.80 13.85 -4.71
CA GLY A 249 -13.48 14.39 -5.89
C GLY A 249 -13.52 13.39 -7.03
N LYS A 250 -13.23 13.84 -8.26
CA LYS A 250 -13.10 12.98 -9.45
C LYS A 250 -11.65 12.90 -9.89
N TYR A 251 -11.23 11.76 -10.43
CA TYR A 251 -9.89 11.58 -11.02
C TYR A 251 -9.65 12.62 -12.14
N ALA A 252 -10.67 12.86 -12.96
CA ALA A 252 -10.66 13.85 -14.03
C ALA A 252 -10.71 15.34 -13.57
N SER A 253 -10.78 15.63 -12.26
CA SER A 253 -10.51 17.00 -11.75
C SER A 253 -9.01 17.31 -11.73
N TYR A 254 -8.15 16.29 -11.73
CA TYR A 254 -6.71 16.41 -11.49
C TYR A 254 -5.86 15.97 -12.67
N PHE A 255 -6.26 14.88 -13.33
CA PHE A 255 -5.41 14.14 -14.27
C PHE A 255 -6.07 13.99 -15.65
N ALA A 256 -5.23 13.78 -16.67
CA ALA A 256 -5.68 13.40 -17.99
C ALA A 256 -6.40 12.04 -17.97
N THR A 257 -7.25 11.78 -18.96
CA THR A 257 -7.93 10.49 -19.10
C THR A 257 -6.92 9.33 -19.21
N PRO A 258 -7.12 8.20 -18.51
CA PRO A 258 -6.23 7.05 -18.62
C PRO A 258 -6.12 6.53 -20.06
N PRO A 259 -5.04 5.81 -20.42
CA PRO A 259 -4.88 5.22 -21.74
C PRO A 259 -6.08 4.34 -22.15
N ASP A 260 -6.42 4.32 -23.44
CA ASP A 260 -7.46 3.42 -23.96
C ASP A 260 -7.05 1.94 -23.75
N GLN A 261 -8.04 1.10 -23.48
CA GLN A 261 -7.90 -0.35 -23.32
C GLN A 261 -8.41 -1.12 -24.55
N GLY A 262 -9.07 -0.47 -25.51
CA GLY A 262 -9.58 -1.08 -26.75
C GLY A 262 -10.75 -2.05 -26.56
N CYS A 263 -11.36 -2.08 -25.37
CA CYS A 263 -12.47 -2.96 -25.02
C CYS A 263 -13.39 -2.29 -23.98
N ALA A 264 -14.66 -2.69 -23.97
CA ALA A 264 -15.65 -2.15 -23.04
C ALA A 264 -15.44 -2.72 -21.62
N PRO A 265 -15.69 -1.93 -20.55
CA PRO A 265 -15.65 -2.42 -19.18
C PRO A 265 -16.70 -3.52 -18.96
N PRO A 266 -16.42 -4.51 -18.08
CA PRO A 266 -17.35 -5.59 -17.79
C PRO A 266 -18.57 -5.11 -16.99
N PRO A 267 -19.68 -5.87 -17.00
CA PRO A 267 -20.83 -5.63 -16.13
C PRO A 267 -20.42 -5.60 -14.65
N LYS A 268 -21.03 -4.68 -13.88
CA LYS A 268 -20.69 -4.41 -12.48
C LYS A 268 -20.76 -5.65 -11.57
N HIS A 269 -21.72 -6.54 -11.82
CA HIS A 269 -21.88 -7.81 -11.09
C HIS A 269 -20.78 -8.86 -11.38
N HIS A 270 -20.02 -8.72 -12.47
CA HIS A 270 -18.88 -9.61 -12.77
C HIS A 270 -17.56 -9.12 -12.16
N ILE A 271 -17.49 -7.87 -11.68
CA ILE A 271 -16.28 -7.27 -11.09
C ILE A 271 -16.21 -7.66 -9.61
N VAL A 272 -15.24 -8.51 -9.24
CA VAL A 272 -15.17 -9.13 -7.91
C VAL A 272 -13.80 -8.94 -7.23
N PRO A 273 -13.76 -8.76 -5.89
CA PRO A 273 -12.53 -8.40 -5.16
C PRO A 273 -11.52 -9.56 -5.03
N CYS A 274 -11.94 -10.79 -5.25
CA CYS A 274 -11.15 -11.99 -5.01
C CYS A 274 -11.81 -13.23 -5.63
N PRO A 275 -11.07 -14.34 -5.81
CA PRO A 275 -9.62 -14.49 -5.64
C PRO A 275 -8.86 -13.84 -6.81
N HIS A 276 -7.55 -13.68 -6.70
CA HIS A 276 -6.71 -12.99 -7.71
C HIS A 276 -6.88 -13.52 -9.16
N GLN A 277 -7.19 -14.82 -9.31
CA GLN A 277 -7.44 -15.45 -10.60
C GLN A 277 -8.78 -15.06 -11.28
N ALA A 278 -9.65 -14.29 -10.63
CA ALA A 278 -10.91 -13.82 -11.20
C ALA A 278 -10.65 -13.00 -12.47
N ARG A 279 -11.53 -13.15 -13.47
CA ARG A 279 -11.37 -12.50 -14.78
C ARG A 279 -11.43 -10.99 -14.69
N HIS A 280 -12.31 -10.47 -13.85
CA HIS A 280 -12.53 -9.03 -13.63
C HIS A 280 -12.28 -8.72 -12.15
N LEU A 281 -11.02 -8.46 -11.83
CA LEU A 281 -10.58 -8.25 -10.45
C LEU A 281 -10.90 -6.82 -10.00
N LEU A 282 -11.40 -6.66 -8.78
CA LEU A 282 -11.55 -5.37 -8.10
C LEU A 282 -10.43 -5.20 -7.07
N VAL A 283 -9.81 -4.02 -7.07
CA VAL A 283 -8.85 -3.62 -6.04
C VAL A 283 -9.30 -2.30 -5.43
N THR A 284 -9.33 -2.25 -4.11
CA THR A 284 -9.68 -1.09 -3.28
C THR A 284 -8.87 -1.18 -1.98
N THR A 285 -8.81 -0.13 -1.18
CA THR A 285 -8.08 -0.08 0.11
C THR A 285 -8.35 -1.31 0.99
N GLY A 286 -9.62 -1.61 1.25
CA GLY A 286 -10.07 -2.75 2.06
C GLY A 286 -9.79 -4.12 1.45
N THR A 287 -9.45 -4.20 0.15
CA THR A 287 -9.09 -5.48 -0.51
C THR A 287 -7.60 -5.60 -0.83
N ALA A 288 -6.82 -4.53 -0.62
CA ALA A 288 -5.41 -4.46 -0.95
C ALA A 288 -4.59 -5.62 -0.38
N GLN A 289 -4.93 -6.13 0.82
CA GLN A 289 -4.22 -7.28 1.42
C GLN A 289 -4.33 -8.59 0.63
N TRP A 290 -5.39 -8.81 -0.16
CA TRP A 290 -5.55 -10.00 -1.00
C TRP A 290 -4.80 -9.89 -2.32
N THR A 291 -4.60 -8.67 -2.84
CA THR A 291 -3.89 -8.42 -4.12
C THR A 291 -2.41 -8.12 -3.91
N PHE A 292 -2.04 -7.42 -2.82
CA PHE A 292 -0.69 -6.88 -2.55
C PHE A 292 -0.07 -7.36 -1.23
N GLY A 293 -0.73 -8.27 -0.49
CA GLY A 293 -0.21 -8.83 0.76
C GLY A 293 0.86 -9.92 0.58
N THR A 294 0.98 -10.80 1.58
CA THR A 294 2.16 -11.69 1.73
C THR A 294 2.46 -12.64 0.57
N LEU A 295 1.50 -12.91 -0.33
CA LEU A 295 1.75 -13.69 -1.55
C LEU A 295 2.38 -12.85 -2.66
N PHE A 296 1.94 -11.61 -2.83
CA PHE A 296 2.51 -10.63 -3.77
C PHE A 296 3.96 -10.30 -3.37
N ASP A 297 4.20 -10.01 -2.09
CA ASP A 297 5.55 -9.81 -1.53
C ASP A 297 6.48 -11.00 -1.81
N ARG A 298 5.97 -12.24 -1.75
CA ARG A 298 6.78 -13.45 -2.02
C ARG A 298 7.11 -13.66 -3.49
N GLU A 299 6.39 -13.01 -4.40
CA GLU A 299 6.53 -13.12 -5.85
C GLU A 299 7.40 -11.98 -6.40
N PHE A 300 7.10 -10.74 -6.00
CA PHE A 300 7.70 -9.51 -6.56
C PHE A 300 8.76 -8.85 -5.69
N ALA A 301 8.80 -9.11 -4.38
CA ALA A 301 9.92 -8.66 -3.56
C ALA A 301 11.08 -9.65 -3.66
N ALA A 302 12.21 -9.18 -4.17
CA ALA A 302 13.39 -10.00 -4.40
C ALA A 302 13.93 -10.58 -3.10
N ARG A 303 14.19 -11.89 -3.08
CA ARG A 303 14.56 -12.63 -1.86
C ARG A 303 16.05 -12.59 -1.53
N ASP A 304 16.88 -12.32 -2.54
CA ASP A 304 18.34 -12.46 -2.46
C ASP A 304 19.02 -11.52 -3.49
N THR A 305 18.77 -10.22 -3.33
CA THR A 305 19.42 -9.15 -4.11
C THR A 305 20.00 -8.11 -3.16
N GLY A 306 21.05 -7.40 -3.60
CA GLY A 306 21.89 -6.57 -2.73
C GLY A 306 21.15 -5.43 -1.99
N PRO A 307 21.79 -4.82 -0.97
CA PRO A 307 21.18 -3.79 -0.14
C PRO A 307 20.44 -2.72 -0.95
N GLY A 308 19.20 -2.42 -0.54
CA GLY A 308 18.34 -1.44 -1.21
C GLY A 308 17.46 -1.99 -2.34
N THR A 309 17.78 -3.14 -2.94
CA THR A 309 17.13 -3.56 -4.21
C THR A 309 15.85 -4.39 -4.06
N LYS A 310 15.49 -4.83 -2.84
CA LYS A 310 14.37 -5.76 -2.54
C LYS A 310 13.08 -5.45 -3.32
N TYR A 311 12.68 -4.19 -3.39
CA TYR A 311 11.39 -3.77 -3.96
C TYR A 311 11.47 -3.30 -5.42
N LYS A 312 12.57 -3.54 -6.16
CA LYS A 312 12.75 -3.04 -7.54
C LYS A 312 11.58 -3.36 -8.48
N HIS A 313 11.11 -4.61 -8.53
CA HIS A 313 10.01 -4.98 -9.43
C HIS A 313 8.67 -4.33 -9.04
N VAL A 314 8.44 -4.11 -7.74
CA VAL A 314 7.26 -3.37 -7.26
C VAL A 314 7.39 -1.89 -7.62
N PHE A 315 8.57 -1.29 -7.41
CA PHE A 315 8.88 0.07 -7.85
C PHE A 315 8.64 0.26 -9.34
N ASP A 316 9.07 -0.68 -10.19
CA ASP A 316 8.90 -0.59 -11.65
C ASP A 316 7.42 -0.63 -12.07
N MET A 317 6.59 -1.43 -11.39
CA MET A 317 5.14 -1.41 -11.59
C MET A 317 4.52 -0.07 -11.16
N VAL A 318 4.89 0.47 -10.00
CA VAL A 318 4.42 1.78 -9.52
C VAL A 318 4.92 2.92 -10.41
N ARG A 319 6.16 2.87 -10.90
CA ARG A 319 6.75 3.85 -11.80
C ARG A 319 6.02 3.89 -13.14
N ARG A 320 5.68 2.73 -13.71
CA ARG A 320 4.87 2.66 -14.92
C ARG A 320 3.45 3.21 -14.71
N GLY A 321 2.85 2.95 -13.54
CA GLY A 321 1.57 3.54 -13.17
C GLY A 321 1.63 5.06 -13.01
N TYR A 322 2.72 5.60 -12.47
CA TYR A 322 2.99 7.03 -12.45
C TYR A 322 3.12 7.59 -13.88
N GLU A 323 3.97 7.02 -14.73
CA GLU A 323 4.22 7.51 -16.10
C GLU A 323 2.96 7.48 -17.00
N ASP A 324 2.13 6.44 -16.88
CA ASP A 324 0.92 6.29 -17.70
C ASP A 324 -0.34 6.99 -17.12
N LEU A 325 -0.36 7.40 -15.83
CA LEU A 325 -1.55 7.97 -15.15
C LEU A 325 -1.33 9.32 -14.42
N PHE A 326 -0.10 9.82 -14.30
CA PHE A 326 0.19 11.11 -13.64
C PHE A 326 0.50 12.21 -14.65
N ALA A 327 -0.54 12.66 -15.34
CA ALA A 327 -0.48 13.84 -16.19
C ALA A 327 -1.45 14.90 -15.64
N LEU A 328 -0.94 15.88 -14.89
CA LEU A 328 -1.75 17.00 -14.40
C LEU A 328 -2.38 17.77 -15.57
N ILE A 329 -3.56 18.35 -15.36
CA ILE A 329 -4.28 19.10 -16.40
C ILE A 329 -4.55 20.57 -16.04
N GLY A 330 -4.87 21.35 -17.08
CA GLY A 330 -5.43 22.69 -16.96
C GLY A 330 -4.51 23.69 -16.26
N VAL A 331 -5.12 24.55 -15.42
CA VAL A 331 -4.46 25.69 -14.79
C VAL A 331 -3.38 25.33 -13.77
N ASP A 332 -3.44 24.12 -13.20
CA ASP A 332 -2.48 23.68 -12.18
C ASP A 332 -1.25 23.02 -12.82
N ALA A 333 -1.43 22.30 -13.93
CA ALA A 333 -0.32 21.85 -14.78
C ALA A 333 0.51 23.02 -15.32
N ALA A 334 -0.16 24.04 -15.86
CA ALA A 334 0.50 25.24 -16.36
C ALA A 334 1.26 26.01 -15.26
N TYR A 335 0.67 26.11 -14.06
CA TYR A 335 1.35 26.71 -12.90
C TYR A 335 2.56 25.89 -12.47
N ALA A 336 2.44 24.57 -12.32
CA ALA A 336 3.54 23.70 -11.92
C ALA A 336 4.71 23.81 -12.93
N GLN A 337 4.44 23.70 -14.23
CA GLN A 337 5.43 23.85 -15.29
C GLN A 337 6.14 25.20 -15.24
N THR A 338 5.40 26.29 -14.96
CA THR A 338 5.98 27.64 -14.82
C THR A 338 6.91 27.70 -13.61
N ARG A 339 6.46 27.24 -12.43
CA ARG A 339 7.24 27.23 -11.18
C ARG A 339 8.50 26.36 -11.29
N ILE A 340 8.40 25.21 -11.94
CA ILE A 340 9.54 24.31 -12.23
C ILE A 340 10.56 25.01 -13.13
N ALA A 341 10.11 25.67 -14.22
CA ALA A 341 10.99 26.40 -15.14
C ALA A 341 11.69 27.60 -14.47
N GLU A 342 10.98 28.36 -13.64
CA GLU A 342 11.55 29.44 -12.82
C GLU A 342 12.70 28.91 -11.94
N LEU A 343 12.44 27.84 -11.17
CA LEU A 343 13.39 27.26 -10.22
C LEU A 343 14.63 26.69 -10.90
N HIS A 344 14.49 26.00 -12.03
CA HIS A 344 15.65 25.56 -12.82
C HIS A 344 16.41 26.73 -13.44
N SER A 345 15.75 27.83 -13.80
CA SER A 345 16.42 29.03 -14.33
C SER A 345 17.25 29.75 -13.25
N GLU A 346 16.70 29.92 -12.03
CA GLU A 346 17.41 30.47 -10.86
C GLU A 346 18.62 29.60 -10.50
N ALA A 347 18.43 28.28 -10.44
CA ALA A 347 19.49 27.34 -10.09
C ALA A 347 20.60 27.30 -11.16
N SER A 348 20.23 27.32 -12.45
CA SER A 348 21.18 27.34 -13.57
C SER A 348 22.01 28.62 -13.58
N ALA A 349 21.40 29.78 -13.36
CA ALA A 349 22.09 31.08 -13.31
C ALA A 349 23.17 31.14 -12.23
N HIS A 350 22.98 30.42 -11.11
CA HIS A 350 23.92 30.33 -9.99
C HIS A 350 24.76 29.04 -10.00
N ALA A 351 24.69 28.23 -11.08
CA ALA A 351 25.30 26.90 -11.20
C ALA A 351 24.99 25.91 -10.04
N ASN A 352 23.91 26.15 -9.30
CA ASN A 352 23.49 25.39 -8.13
C ASN A 352 22.60 24.20 -8.49
N PRO A 353 22.57 23.12 -7.69
CA PRO A 353 21.57 22.07 -7.82
C PRO A 353 20.30 22.42 -7.00
N VAL A 354 19.14 22.05 -7.52
CA VAL A 354 17.84 22.22 -6.85
C VAL A 354 17.67 21.10 -5.82
N VAL A 355 17.77 21.44 -4.53
CA VAL A 355 17.49 20.49 -3.44
C VAL A 355 16.14 20.78 -2.81
N ALA A 356 15.39 19.71 -2.57
CA ALA A 356 14.05 19.71 -2.01
C ALA A 356 13.98 19.00 -0.65
N MET A 357 12.98 19.35 0.14
CA MET A 357 12.69 18.81 1.45
C MET A 357 11.18 18.62 1.59
N HIS A 358 10.74 17.43 1.99
CA HIS A 358 9.33 17.18 2.35
C HIS A 358 9.26 16.76 3.82
N ILE A 359 8.63 17.59 4.65
CA ILE A 359 8.39 17.29 6.08
C ILE A 359 6.94 16.87 6.25
N ARG A 360 6.72 15.70 6.85
CA ARG A 360 5.40 15.23 7.30
C ARG A 360 5.25 15.50 8.79
N ARG A 361 4.12 16.10 9.19
CA ARG A 361 3.62 16.20 10.57
C ARG A 361 2.29 15.45 10.67
N GLY A 362 1.34 15.92 11.47
CA GLY A 362 -0.05 15.45 11.50
C GLY A 362 -0.23 14.04 12.09
N ASP A 363 -1.16 13.26 11.53
CA ASP A 363 -1.48 11.92 12.03
C ASP A 363 -0.43 10.84 11.71
N LEU A 364 0.60 11.12 10.89
CA LEU A 364 1.67 10.16 10.58
C LEU A 364 2.98 10.47 11.32
N HIS A 365 3.53 9.42 11.93
CA HIS A 365 4.74 9.48 12.75
C HIS A 365 5.85 8.59 12.15
N PRO A 366 7.13 8.82 12.49
CA PRO A 366 8.28 8.10 11.93
C PRO A 366 8.26 6.59 12.22
N HIS A 367 8.94 5.81 11.36
CA HIS A 367 9.17 4.39 11.60
C HIS A 367 10.25 4.12 12.65
N GLU A 368 11.20 5.04 12.83
CA GLU A 368 12.24 4.92 13.85
C GLU A 368 11.65 4.93 15.27
N GLN A 369 11.87 3.84 16.03
CA GLN A 369 11.25 3.63 17.34
C GLN A 369 11.54 4.74 18.37
N GLN A 370 12.66 5.45 18.25
CA GLN A 370 12.98 6.60 19.12
C GLN A 370 11.99 7.77 18.93
N TYR A 371 11.42 7.92 17.73
CA TYR A 371 10.54 9.02 17.36
C TYR A 371 9.11 8.55 17.05
N SER A 372 8.75 7.29 17.28
CA SER A 372 7.43 6.75 16.88
C SER A 372 6.21 7.35 17.62
N GLY A 373 6.44 8.18 18.65
CA GLY A 373 5.44 8.96 19.37
C GLY A 373 5.69 10.48 19.35
N ASP A 374 6.54 10.95 18.43
CA ASP A 374 6.86 12.37 18.18
C ASP A 374 7.15 12.54 16.67
N TYR A 375 7.74 13.66 16.23
CA TYR A 375 8.22 13.83 14.86
C TYR A 375 9.76 13.80 14.79
N LEU A 376 10.31 13.57 13.58
CA LEU A 376 11.75 13.73 13.37
C LEU A 376 12.17 15.20 13.60
N PRO A 377 13.32 15.44 14.26
CA PRO A 377 13.92 16.76 14.41
C PRO A 377 14.22 17.43 13.05
N LEU A 378 14.02 18.74 12.97
CA LEU A 378 14.21 19.51 11.73
C LEU A 378 15.68 19.48 11.27
N GLU A 379 16.60 19.48 12.23
CA GLU A 379 18.04 19.38 12.07
C GLU A 379 18.44 18.14 11.27
N ARG A 380 17.68 17.04 11.39
CA ARG A 380 17.93 15.77 10.69
C ARG A 380 17.58 15.88 9.20
N TYR A 381 16.46 16.52 8.85
CA TYR A 381 16.12 16.85 7.46
C TYR A 381 17.15 17.82 6.86
N VAL A 382 17.51 18.88 7.58
CA VAL A 382 18.49 19.88 7.08
C VAL A 382 19.89 19.29 6.95
N ALA A 383 20.33 18.42 7.87
CA ALA A 383 21.60 17.69 7.73
C ALA A 383 21.61 16.82 6.47
N GLY A 384 20.49 16.14 6.17
CA GLY A 384 20.28 15.45 4.90
C GLY A 384 20.39 16.41 3.70
N ALA A 385 19.72 17.55 3.73
CA ALA A 385 19.73 18.54 2.64
C ALA A 385 21.13 19.11 2.38
N ARG A 386 21.87 19.47 3.44
CA ARG A 386 23.28 19.91 3.35
C ARG A 386 24.20 18.81 2.80
N SER A 387 23.96 17.55 3.18
CA SER A 387 24.71 16.40 2.67
C SER A 387 24.45 16.18 1.17
N LEU A 388 23.18 16.23 0.75
CA LEU A 388 22.73 16.06 -0.61
C LEU A 388 23.23 17.20 -1.54
N LEU A 389 23.10 18.45 -1.10
CA LEU A 389 23.65 19.63 -1.79
C LEU A 389 25.15 19.49 -2.05
N ARG A 390 25.92 19.04 -1.04
CA ARG A 390 27.37 18.79 -1.16
C ARG A 390 27.69 17.66 -2.12
N SER A 391 26.92 16.55 -2.08
CA SER A 391 27.06 15.41 -2.99
C SER A 391 26.84 15.80 -4.45
N LEU A 392 25.74 16.52 -4.73
CA LEU A 392 25.38 16.98 -6.08
C LEU A 392 26.40 17.99 -6.63
N ARG A 393 26.84 18.95 -5.82
CA ARG A 393 27.92 19.89 -6.19
C ARG A 393 29.24 19.17 -6.47
N SER A 394 29.58 18.13 -5.71
CA SER A 394 30.81 17.35 -5.90
C SER A 394 30.79 16.61 -7.25
N LYS A 395 29.70 15.90 -7.55
CA LYS A 395 29.52 15.23 -8.86
C LYS A 395 29.60 16.21 -10.03
N ARG A 396 28.93 17.36 -9.94
CA ARG A 396 28.97 18.43 -10.95
C ARG A 396 30.36 19.03 -11.16
N LYS A 397 31.23 19.01 -10.14
CA LYS A 397 32.64 19.41 -10.27
C LYS A 397 33.52 18.33 -10.90
N SER A 398 33.27 17.04 -10.68
CA SER A 398 34.10 15.96 -11.27
C SER A 398 33.90 15.76 -12.78
N ASP A 399 32.79 16.23 -13.34
CA ASP A 399 32.55 16.23 -14.80
C ASP A 399 33.21 17.42 -15.52
N ILE A 400 33.77 18.39 -14.77
CA ILE A 400 34.50 19.55 -15.29
C ILE A 400 35.98 19.34 -14.97
N THR A 401 36.88 19.64 -15.92
CA THR A 401 38.28 19.20 -15.89
C THR A 401 39.09 19.66 -14.68
N ASP A 402 40.11 18.86 -14.34
CA ASP A 402 40.98 18.93 -13.15
C ASP A 402 41.84 20.22 -13.02
N ASP A 403 41.19 21.35 -12.73
CA ASP A 403 41.85 22.58 -12.32
C ASP A 403 42.27 22.51 -10.84
N HIS A 404 43.54 22.20 -10.63
CA HIS A 404 44.11 21.72 -9.37
C HIS A 404 44.34 22.80 -8.28
N TYR A 405 43.38 23.71 -8.06
CA TYR A 405 43.43 24.71 -6.97
C TYR A 405 42.05 25.20 -6.47
N GLY A 406 41.18 24.27 -6.05
CA GLY A 406 39.82 24.59 -5.55
C GLY A 406 39.75 24.89 -4.04
N SER A 407 39.42 26.14 -3.66
CA SER A 407 39.14 26.56 -2.27
C SER A 407 38.12 25.66 -1.56
N THR A 408 38.43 25.25 -0.33
CA THR A 408 37.55 24.46 0.55
C THR A 408 36.54 25.30 1.34
N LEU A 409 36.58 26.63 1.22
CA LEU A 409 35.89 27.55 2.15
C LEU A 409 34.56 28.13 1.63
N ASP A 410 34.27 28.08 0.34
CA ASP A 410 33.08 28.74 -0.26
C ASP A 410 31.78 27.90 -0.23
N ILE A 411 31.81 26.70 0.36
CA ILE A 411 30.67 25.76 0.33
C ILE A 411 29.46 26.31 1.09
N ASP A 412 29.68 27.00 2.22
CA ASP A 412 28.62 27.46 3.12
C ASP A 412 28.17 28.92 2.86
N HIS A 413 28.89 29.69 2.04
CA HIS A 413 28.55 31.09 1.73
C HIS A 413 27.78 31.29 0.41
N THR A 414 27.76 30.29 -0.48
CA THR A 414 26.89 30.33 -1.67
C THR A 414 25.40 30.28 -1.28
N GLN A 415 24.66 31.34 -1.57
CA GLN A 415 23.20 31.39 -1.39
C GLN A 415 22.56 30.22 -2.13
N SER A 416 21.93 29.33 -1.36
CA SER A 416 21.40 28.05 -1.83
C SER A 416 19.94 27.94 -1.41
N SER A 417 19.04 28.07 -2.39
CA SER A 417 17.60 27.92 -2.21
C SER A 417 17.25 26.45 -1.93
N LEU A 418 16.59 26.19 -0.80
CA LEU A 418 16.06 24.89 -0.39
C LEU A 418 14.54 24.91 -0.54
N LEU A 419 13.99 24.04 -1.40
CA LEU A 419 12.55 23.93 -1.57
C LEU A 419 11.93 23.12 -0.43
N LEU A 420 10.81 23.59 0.11
CA LEU A 420 10.06 22.91 1.17
C LEU A 420 8.59 22.73 0.81
N ALA A 421 8.09 21.51 1.00
CA ALA A 421 6.67 21.21 1.15
C ALA A 421 6.39 20.60 2.53
N SER A 422 5.23 20.93 3.09
CA SER A 422 4.77 20.37 4.36
C SER A 422 3.25 20.44 4.48
N ASP A 423 2.68 19.46 5.16
CA ASP A 423 1.27 19.45 5.56
C ASP A 423 0.97 20.35 6.78
N ASP A 424 2.00 20.82 7.48
CA ASP A 424 1.91 21.82 8.55
C ASP A 424 2.27 23.21 8.00
N PRO A 425 1.30 24.13 7.84
CA PRO A 425 1.53 25.43 7.18
C PRO A 425 2.41 26.38 8.01
N ASP A 426 2.41 26.27 9.34
CA ASP A 426 3.19 27.17 10.21
C ASP A 426 4.70 26.89 10.12
N ILE A 427 5.10 25.70 9.66
CA ILE A 427 6.50 25.22 9.68
C ILE A 427 7.46 26.16 8.94
N LEU A 428 7.00 26.76 7.83
CA LEU A 428 7.74 27.72 7.00
C LEU A 428 8.09 29.01 7.75
N THR A 429 7.27 29.38 8.73
CA THR A 429 7.48 30.56 9.59
C THR A 429 8.15 30.21 10.93
N SER A 430 8.30 28.92 11.23
CA SER A 430 8.79 28.46 12.53
C SER A 430 10.23 28.88 12.78
N SER A 431 10.49 29.44 13.97
CA SER A 431 11.84 29.85 14.37
C SER A 431 12.80 28.67 14.42
N SER A 432 12.34 27.48 14.80
CA SER A 432 13.13 26.23 14.80
C SER A 432 13.64 25.88 13.40
N LEU A 433 12.80 25.98 12.36
CA LEU A 433 13.24 25.74 10.98
C LEU A 433 14.29 26.77 10.56
N ALA A 434 14.05 28.05 10.81
CA ALA A 434 14.98 29.12 10.45
C ALA A 434 16.37 28.98 11.12
N HIS A 435 16.41 28.59 12.40
CA HIS A 435 17.68 28.29 13.09
C HIS A 435 18.35 27.03 12.51
N ALA A 436 17.59 25.98 12.22
CA ALA A 436 18.15 24.74 11.66
C ALA A 436 18.73 24.94 10.25
N THR A 437 18.05 25.71 9.38
CA THR A 437 18.39 25.90 7.96
C THR A 437 19.52 26.89 7.69
N SER A 438 19.63 27.96 8.50
CA SER A 438 20.65 29.02 8.34
C SER A 438 22.05 28.47 8.02
N PRO A 439 22.77 28.97 6.98
CA PRO A 439 22.45 30.13 6.14
C PRO A 439 21.59 29.82 4.88
N LEU A 440 21.02 28.62 4.76
CA LEU A 440 20.18 28.26 3.60
C LEU A 440 18.90 29.09 3.57
N THR A 441 18.52 29.56 2.38
CA THR A 441 17.23 30.24 2.15
C THR A 441 16.17 29.20 1.84
N VAL A 442 15.08 29.17 2.60
CA VAL A 442 13.96 28.25 2.34
C VAL A 442 12.95 28.95 1.43
N GLN A 443 12.51 28.28 0.37
CA GLN A 443 11.37 28.70 -0.45
C GLN A 443 10.26 27.63 -0.36
N PRO A 444 8.97 28.02 -0.39
CA PRO A 444 7.89 27.05 -0.56
C PRO A 444 7.94 26.42 -1.97
N ALA A 445 7.48 25.18 -2.07
CA ALA A 445 7.24 24.51 -3.35
C ALA A 445 6.33 25.35 -4.26
N GLN A 446 5.18 25.75 -3.71
CA GLN A 446 4.14 26.51 -4.37
C GLN A 446 3.41 27.44 -3.39
N GLU A 447 2.83 28.50 -3.92
CA GLU A 447 2.13 29.54 -3.15
C GLU A 447 0.66 29.69 -3.59
N ARG A 448 0.19 28.75 -4.42
CA ARG A 448 -1.08 28.83 -5.15
C ARG A 448 -2.27 28.31 -4.34
N ILE A 449 -2.05 27.24 -3.56
CA ILE A 449 -3.06 26.66 -2.68
C ILE A 449 -2.39 26.29 -1.36
N GLN A 450 -2.61 27.11 -0.33
CA GLN A 450 -2.05 26.91 1.01
C GLN A 450 -3.13 26.42 1.98
N LEU A 451 -2.74 25.56 2.92
CA LEU A 451 -3.61 25.11 4.00
C LEU A 451 -3.81 26.24 5.02
N ALA A 452 -5.07 26.55 5.35
CA ALA A 452 -5.40 27.69 6.20
C ALA A 452 -5.10 27.42 7.68
N THR A 453 -4.34 28.31 8.31
CA THR A 453 -4.18 28.37 9.77
C THR A 453 -5.42 28.97 10.43
N LYS A 454 -5.73 28.56 11.66
CA LYS A 454 -6.70 29.18 12.57
C LYS A 454 -6.48 30.69 12.64
N ALA A 455 -5.24 31.15 12.76
CA ALA A 455 -4.90 32.59 12.76
C ALA A 455 -5.23 33.32 11.44
N THR A 456 -5.42 32.59 10.34
CA THR A 456 -5.92 33.11 9.06
C THR A 456 -7.45 33.00 8.98
N LEU A 457 -8.03 31.89 9.43
CA LEU A 457 -9.48 31.68 9.50
C LEU A 457 -10.16 32.70 10.44
N ASP A 458 -9.60 32.95 11.62
CA ASP A 458 -10.10 33.97 12.57
C ASP A 458 -10.03 35.41 12.01
N ARG A 459 -9.18 35.66 11.01
CA ARG A 459 -9.09 36.95 10.31
C ARG A 459 -10.03 37.06 9.10
N THR A 460 -10.26 35.95 8.39
CA THR A 460 -10.95 35.93 7.08
C THR A 460 -12.38 35.37 7.14
N SER A 461 -12.70 34.62 8.19
CA SER A 461 -14.01 34.01 8.48
C SER A 461 -14.13 33.81 10.01
N PRO A 462 -14.14 34.90 10.81
CA PRO A 462 -14.27 34.80 12.26
C PRO A 462 -15.59 34.11 12.65
N VAL A 463 -15.49 32.99 13.35
CA VAL A 463 -16.66 32.40 14.02
C VAL A 463 -16.99 33.28 15.21
N ALA A 464 -18.15 33.93 15.19
CA ALA A 464 -18.60 34.76 16.29
C ALA A 464 -18.68 33.92 17.58
N PRO A 465 -17.98 34.31 18.68
CA PRO A 465 -18.15 33.62 19.95
C PRO A 465 -19.61 33.76 20.36
N LEU A 466 -20.30 32.63 20.57
CA LEU A 466 -21.73 32.55 20.90
C LEU A 466 -22.03 33.01 22.35
N ARG A 467 -21.35 34.05 22.82
CA ARG A 467 -21.33 34.41 24.25
C ARG A 467 -20.79 35.79 24.60
N GLU A 468 -21.41 36.35 25.64
CA GLU A 468 -20.89 37.49 26.39
C GLU A 468 -19.78 37.06 27.38
N PRO A 469 -18.83 37.96 27.71
CA PRO A 469 -17.78 37.68 28.68
C PRO A 469 -18.31 37.33 30.09
N GLY A 470 -17.66 36.36 30.76
CA GLY A 470 -17.85 36.09 32.20
C GLY A 470 -18.86 35.00 32.59
N SER A 471 -19.54 34.35 31.63
CA SER A 471 -20.53 33.31 31.96
C SER A 471 -19.93 31.96 32.42
N ALA A 472 -20.52 31.34 33.44
CA ALA A 472 -19.86 30.29 34.25
C ALA A 472 -19.88 28.83 33.70
N TYR A 473 -20.65 28.51 32.65
CA TYR A 473 -20.75 27.15 32.11
C TYR A 473 -19.86 26.93 30.89
N VAL A 474 -18.87 26.02 30.93
CA VAL A 474 -18.09 25.67 29.73
C VAL A 474 -18.84 24.64 28.87
N LYS A 475 -19.86 25.11 28.12
CA LYS A 475 -20.30 24.41 26.91
C LYS A 475 -19.16 24.55 25.89
N HIS A 476 -18.73 23.45 25.29
CA HIS A 476 -17.77 23.49 24.18
C HIS A 476 -18.40 24.29 23.03
N VAL A 477 -17.67 25.30 22.54
CA VAL A 477 -18.06 26.13 21.41
C VAL A 477 -17.26 25.66 20.21
N ASP A 478 -17.89 25.64 19.04
CA ASP A 478 -17.21 25.30 17.79
C ASP A 478 -16.27 26.47 17.43
N GLU A 479 -14.97 26.32 17.70
CA GLU A 479 -13.93 27.26 17.28
C GLU A 479 -13.43 26.95 15.87
N ASN A 480 -12.90 27.97 15.18
CA ASN A 480 -12.09 27.75 13.98
C ASN A 480 -10.94 26.77 14.30
N SER A 481 -10.77 25.80 13.43
CA SER A 481 -9.70 24.79 13.49
C SER A 481 -8.96 24.83 12.15
N GLY A 482 -7.70 25.24 12.16
CA GLY A 482 -6.83 25.22 10.98
C GLY A 482 -6.10 23.89 10.87
N TRP A 483 -5.06 23.89 10.03
CA TRP A 483 -4.16 22.75 9.82
C TRP A 483 -2.90 22.81 10.70
N GLU A 484 -2.98 23.47 11.86
CA GLU A 484 -1.87 23.57 12.82
C GLU A 484 -1.28 22.19 13.15
N GLY A 485 0.03 22.02 12.92
CA GLY A 485 0.71 20.77 13.26
C GLY A 485 0.45 19.62 12.29
N GLY A 486 -0.22 19.85 11.14
CA GLY A 486 -0.22 18.95 9.99
C GLY A 486 -1.57 18.44 9.49
N PHE A 487 -1.53 17.52 8.53
CA PHE A 487 -2.71 16.83 8.01
C PHE A 487 -3.20 15.78 8.99
N PHE A 488 -4.46 15.91 9.40
CA PHE A 488 -5.18 14.89 10.16
C PHE A 488 -6.39 14.42 9.34
N SER A 489 -6.49 13.12 9.11
CA SER A 489 -7.61 12.46 8.43
C SER A 489 -8.98 12.85 9.01
N ALA A 490 -9.10 13.00 10.33
CA ALA A 490 -10.33 13.46 10.97
C ALA A 490 -10.72 14.91 10.59
N LEU A 491 -9.75 15.81 10.41
CA LEU A 491 -9.96 17.20 9.97
C LEU A 491 -10.32 17.24 8.48
N PHE A 492 -9.63 16.46 7.64
CA PHE A 492 -9.98 16.27 6.24
C PHE A 492 -11.43 15.78 6.06
N TYR A 493 -11.89 14.86 6.92
CA TYR A 493 -13.28 14.39 6.88
C TYR A 493 -14.29 15.39 7.45
N SER A 494 -13.92 16.29 8.36
CA SER A 494 -14.84 17.31 8.90
C SER A 494 -15.08 18.49 7.95
N LEU A 495 -14.23 18.68 6.92
CA LEU A 495 -14.37 19.73 5.90
C LEU A 495 -15.79 19.80 5.33
N GLY A 496 -16.42 20.98 5.45
CA GLY A 496 -17.76 21.27 4.92
C GLY A 496 -18.93 20.72 5.72
N ILE A 497 -18.72 20.19 6.93
CA ILE A 497 -19.79 19.88 7.88
C ILE A 497 -20.12 21.12 8.70
N THR A 498 -21.20 21.83 8.33
CA THR A 498 -21.53 23.16 8.89
C THR A 498 -22.33 23.14 10.20
N GLN A 499 -22.59 21.98 10.83
CA GLN A 499 -23.30 21.89 12.11
C GLN A 499 -22.85 20.71 12.99
N ALA A 500 -22.48 21.00 14.25
CA ALA A 500 -22.15 19.98 15.26
C ALA A 500 -23.34 19.07 15.64
N SER A 501 -24.59 19.52 15.43
CA SER A 501 -25.82 18.72 15.54
C SER A 501 -25.90 17.56 14.52
N THR A 502 -25.08 17.63 13.46
CA THR A 502 -24.97 16.63 12.40
C THR A 502 -23.80 15.68 12.67
N LEU A 503 -22.66 16.16 13.20
CA LEU A 503 -21.52 15.31 13.59
C LEU A 503 -21.95 14.15 14.51
N LYS A 504 -22.76 14.43 15.54
CA LYS A 504 -23.28 13.41 16.48
C LYS A 504 -24.25 12.40 15.86
N ARG A 505 -24.77 12.66 14.65
CA ARG A 505 -25.58 11.72 13.84
C ARG A 505 -24.76 10.97 12.80
N LEU A 506 -23.74 11.62 12.22
CA LEU A 506 -22.80 10.99 11.29
C LEU A 506 -21.90 9.98 11.99
N SER A 507 -21.46 10.26 13.23
CA SER A 507 -20.63 9.37 14.05
C SER A 507 -21.34 8.11 14.57
N GLN A 508 -22.55 7.80 14.07
CA GLN A 508 -23.37 6.66 14.51
C GLN A 508 -23.81 5.74 13.37
N LEU A 509 -23.41 6.00 12.13
CA LEU A 509 -23.85 5.25 10.95
C LEU A 509 -22.68 4.89 10.01
N PRO A 510 -22.17 3.65 10.07
CA PRO A 510 -21.34 3.10 9.00
C PRO A 510 -22.09 3.15 7.67
N GLY A 511 -21.46 3.66 6.61
CA GLY A 511 -22.08 3.72 5.28
C GLY A 511 -23.21 4.75 5.14
N SER A 512 -23.35 5.74 6.04
CA SER A 512 -24.28 6.85 5.80
C SER A 512 -23.85 7.68 4.60
N VAL A 513 -24.54 7.51 3.48
CA VAL A 513 -24.50 8.42 2.33
C VAL A 513 -25.31 9.70 2.65
N GLY A 514 -25.01 10.32 3.79
CA GLY A 514 -25.39 11.70 4.07
C GLY A 514 -24.69 12.57 3.04
N ALA A 515 -25.46 13.13 2.11
CA ALA A 515 -24.94 13.74 0.88
C ALA A 515 -23.78 14.70 1.17
N ARG A 516 -22.56 14.31 0.78
CA ARG A 516 -21.37 15.15 0.87
C ARG A 516 -21.67 16.42 0.08
N SER A 517 -21.74 17.56 0.77
CA SER A 517 -22.09 18.82 0.13
C SER A 517 -21.07 19.12 -0.97
N GLU A 518 -21.51 19.73 -2.08
CA GLU A 518 -20.57 20.13 -3.15
C GLU A 518 -19.46 21.04 -2.60
N GLN A 519 -19.77 21.83 -1.57
CA GLN A 519 -18.82 22.67 -0.84
C GLN A 519 -17.77 21.84 -0.10
N ALA A 520 -18.16 20.77 0.61
CA ALA A 520 -17.24 19.82 1.23
C ALA A 520 -16.31 19.18 0.19
N MET A 521 -16.88 18.71 -0.93
CA MET A 521 -16.11 18.09 -2.00
C MET A 521 -15.13 19.08 -2.66
N ARG A 522 -15.54 20.32 -2.96
CA ARG A 522 -14.65 21.35 -3.52
C ARG A 522 -13.51 21.72 -2.55
N MET A 523 -13.76 21.73 -1.24
CA MET A 523 -12.70 21.97 -0.25
C MET A 523 -11.71 20.80 -0.15
N ARG A 524 -12.19 19.55 -0.16
CA ARG A 524 -11.33 18.36 -0.24
C ARG A 524 -10.55 18.32 -1.56
N GLU A 525 -11.16 18.75 -2.66
CA GLU A 525 -10.51 18.86 -3.96
C GLU A 525 -9.31 19.81 -3.91
N LEU A 526 -9.47 20.98 -3.30
CA LEU A 526 -8.37 21.94 -3.10
C LEU A 526 -7.22 21.36 -2.25
N VAL A 527 -7.50 20.57 -1.21
CA VAL A 527 -6.45 19.88 -0.43
C VAL A 527 -5.66 18.90 -1.30
N GLY A 528 -6.35 18.11 -2.13
CA GLY A 528 -5.69 17.23 -3.11
C GLY A 528 -4.87 18.00 -4.15
N ARG A 529 -5.36 19.16 -4.61
CA ARG A 529 -4.69 20.01 -5.60
C ARG A 529 -3.43 20.66 -5.03
N ALA A 530 -3.45 21.12 -3.77
CA ALA A 530 -2.27 21.61 -3.07
C ALA A 530 -1.18 20.53 -2.97
N TYR A 531 -1.56 19.35 -2.46
CA TYR A 531 -0.68 18.19 -2.32
C TYR A 531 -0.03 17.76 -3.64
N LEU A 532 -0.78 17.82 -4.75
CA LEU A 532 -0.26 17.51 -6.08
C LEU A 532 0.69 18.58 -6.64
N LEU A 533 0.44 19.86 -6.38
CA LEU A 533 1.33 20.94 -6.78
C LEU A 533 2.65 20.88 -6.01
N ASP A 534 2.60 20.60 -4.71
CA ASP A 534 3.79 20.34 -3.87
C ASP A 534 4.62 19.20 -4.47
N LEU A 535 4.00 18.05 -4.70
CA LEU A 535 4.67 16.86 -5.26
C LEU A 535 5.23 17.10 -6.66
N ALA A 536 4.50 17.80 -7.55
CA ALA A 536 4.96 18.09 -8.90
C ALA A 536 6.22 18.97 -8.92
N VAL A 537 6.29 20.00 -8.06
CA VAL A 537 7.48 20.86 -7.97
C VAL A 537 8.65 20.13 -7.28
N LEU A 538 8.37 19.32 -6.25
CA LEU A 538 9.43 18.57 -5.55
C LEU A 538 9.97 17.38 -6.35
N GLY A 539 9.18 16.78 -7.24
CA GLY A 539 9.57 15.62 -8.04
C GLY A 539 10.63 15.90 -9.11
N GLU A 540 10.70 17.13 -9.60
CA GLU A 540 11.65 17.58 -10.62
C GLU A 540 12.98 18.12 -10.02
N SER A 541 13.19 18.01 -8.71
CA SER A 541 14.45 18.46 -8.09
C SER A 541 15.65 17.56 -8.44
N ASP A 542 16.88 18.10 -8.36
CA ASP A 542 18.09 17.28 -8.47
C ASP A 542 18.16 16.22 -7.35
N GLY A 543 17.61 16.54 -6.17
CA GLY A 543 17.56 15.69 -4.99
C GLY A 543 16.48 16.10 -3.99
N VAL A 544 15.88 15.13 -3.28
CA VAL A 544 14.85 15.35 -2.25
C VAL A 544 15.17 14.63 -0.93
N VAL A 545 14.82 15.27 0.19
CA VAL A 545 15.02 14.75 1.54
C VAL A 545 13.68 14.62 2.25
N CYS A 546 13.34 13.42 2.72
CA CYS A 546 12.02 13.14 3.31
C CYS A 546 12.02 11.91 4.24
N ALA A 547 10.93 11.69 4.98
CA ALA A 547 10.75 10.49 5.83
C ALA A 547 9.86 9.45 5.13
N VAL A 548 10.36 8.23 4.92
CA VAL A 548 9.69 7.18 4.14
C VAL A 548 8.35 6.70 4.72
N SER A 549 8.14 6.90 6.02
CA SER A 549 6.85 6.73 6.70
C SER A 549 5.72 7.49 5.97
N SER A 550 6.00 8.70 5.49
CA SER A 550 5.06 9.44 4.63
C SER A 550 4.93 8.82 3.24
N ALA A 551 3.69 8.55 2.83
CA ALA A 551 3.37 8.17 1.45
C ALA A 551 3.86 9.22 0.43
N ALA A 552 3.89 10.51 0.79
CA ALA A 552 4.45 11.55 -0.06
C ALA A 552 5.94 11.34 -0.36
N CYS A 553 6.73 10.92 0.64
CA CYS A 553 8.14 10.60 0.44
C CYS A 553 8.32 9.41 -0.52
N ARG A 554 7.47 8.38 -0.39
CA ARG A 554 7.49 7.22 -1.30
C ARG A 554 7.02 7.57 -2.71
N VAL A 555 6.04 8.46 -2.86
CA VAL A 555 5.65 9.05 -4.15
C VAL A 555 6.81 9.80 -4.78
N LEU A 556 7.48 10.71 -4.05
CA LEU A 556 8.64 11.45 -4.57
C LEU A 556 9.76 10.52 -5.06
N GLY A 557 10.02 9.42 -4.35
CA GLY A 557 10.95 8.40 -4.81
C GLY A 557 10.56 7.76 -6.15
N VAL A 558 9.26 7.59 -6.42
CA VAL A 558 8.75 7.14 -7.72
C VAL A 558 8.89 8.23 -8.79
N MET A 559 8.55 9.48 -8.46
CA MET A 559 8.60 10.63 -9.38
C MET A 559 10.02 10.90 -9.89
N MET A 560 11.03 10.83 -9.01
CA MET A 560 12.45 10.98 -9.37
C MET A 560 13.05 9.74 -10.07
N GLY A 561 12.36 8.60 -10.04
CA GLY A 561 12.79 7.34 -10.67
C GLY A 561 13.83 6.54 -9.87
N TRP A 562 14.02 5.27 -10.25
CA TRP A 562 14.85 4.33 -9.48
C TRP A 562 16.31 4.77 -9.31
N GLU A 563 16.87 5.41 -10.33
CA GLU A 563 18.25 5.90 -10.29
C GLU A 563 18.44 6.95 -9.18
N ALA A 564 17.42 7.77 -8.89
CA ALA A 564 17.45 8.70 -7.76
C ALA A 564 17.48 7.98 -6.41
N VAL A 565 16.70 6.90 -6.27
CA VAL A 565 16.66 6.05 -5.07
C VAL A 565 17.99 5.32 -4.87
N ARG A 566 18.57 4.76 -5.94
CA ARG A 566 19.86 4.05 -5.89
C ARG A 566 21.03 5.00 -5.60
N ASP A 567 21.07 6.16 -6.23
CA ASP A 567 22.23 7.06 -6.19
C ASP A 567 22.18 8.06 -5.00
N GLY A 568 21.23 7.86 -4.08
CA GLY A 568 21.05 8.68 -2.87
C GLY A 568 20.52 10.09 -3.14
N ARG A 569 19.93 10.35 -4.32
CA ARG A 569 19.26 11.62 -4.64
C ARG A 569 17.87 11.72 -4.02
N TRP A 570 17.18 10.59 -3.87
CA TRP A 570 16.08 10.45 -2.92
C TRP A 570 16.66 9.98 -1.58
N MET A 571 16.53 10.81 -0.54
CA MET A 571 17.17 10.58 0.76
C MET A 571 16.13 10.41 1.86
N ASN A 572 15.97 9.15 2.32
CA ASN A 572 15.19 8.84 3.51
C ASN A 572 15.96 9.28 4.78
N VAL A 573 15.36 10.15 5.58
CA VAL A 573 15.89 10.57 6.90
C VAL A 573 15.15 9.97 8.09
N ASP A 574 14.20 9.07 7.88
CA ASP A 574 13.64 8.17 8.90
C ASP A 574 14.69 7.10 9.31
N ASP A 575 14.27 5.90 9.71
CA ASP A 575 15.09 4.74 10.12
C ASP A 575 16.13 4.20 9.10
N GLY A 576 16.46 4.94 8.04
CA GLY A 576 17.49 4.61 7.06
C GLY A 576 17.14 3.47 6.11
N ARG A 577 15.92 2.91 6.14
CA ARG A 577 15.51 1.88 5.19
C ARG A 577 15.49 2.43 3.74
N PRO A 578 15.75 1.58 2.72
CA PRO A 578 15.55 1.93 1.33
C PRO A 578 14.07 2.12 0.99
N TRP A 579 13.77 2.62 -0.22
CA TRP A 579 12.39 2.69 -0.71
C TRP A 579 11.71 1.33 -0.62
N CYS A 580 10.49 1.31 -0.09
CA CYS A 580 9.70 0.10 0.10
C CYS A 580 8.22 0.34 -0.16
N TRP A 581 7.56 -0.70 -0.68
CA TRP A 581 6.13 -0.88 -0.52
C TRP A 581 5.84 -1.22 0.95
N ASP A 582 4.90 -0.51 1.58
CA ASP A 582 4.53 -0.68 2.99
C ASP A 582 3.39 -1.70 3.22
N GLY A 583 2.79 -2.24 2.15
CA GLY A 583 1.86 -3.36 2.21
C GLY A 583 0.46 -3.05 2.76
N SER A 584 0.28 -1.87 3.36
CA SER A 584 -1.00 -1.35 3.83
C SER A 584 -1.63 -0.41 2.80
N GLY A 585 -2.89 -0.69 2.46
CA GLY A 585 -3.77 0.31 1.85
C GLY A 585 -3.89 1.52 2.75
#